data_AF-A0A318KTK1-F1
#
_entry.id   AF-A0A318KTK1-F1
#
_cell.length_a   1.000
_cell.length_b   1.000
_cell.length_c   1.000
_cell.angle_alpha   90.00
_cell.angle_beta   90.00
_cell.angle_gamma   90.00
#
_symmetry.space_group_name_H-M   'P 1'
#
loop_
_entity.id
_entity.type
_entity.pdbx_description
1 polymer ?
#
loop_
_entity_poly.entity_id
_entity_poly.type
_entity_poly.pdbx_seq_one_letter_code
_entity_poly.pdbx_strand_id
1 'polypeptide(L)'
;MRDKIHIEQNHDHIGGNFKWEIEPTCKCGKIKDATEEKFVFVSNFTNRGFNQFYMMPVTADGYLFRDDGVQISHCPWCGDEIKGKKKYPSK
;
A
#
# COMPACT_ATOMS: atom_id res chain seq x y z
N MET A 1 -21.27 4.00 -14.77
CA MET A 1 -21.45 2.82 -13.88
C MET A 1 -20.29 2.83 -12.92
N ARG A 2 -20.53 2.66 -11.61
CA ARG A 2 -19.43 2.53 -10.64
C ARG A 2 -19.11 1.05 -10.53
N ASP A 3 -17.94 0.67 -10.99
CA ASP A 3 -17.53 -0.72 -11.02
C ASP A 3 -17.53 -1.27 -9.59
N LYS A 4 -18.25 -2.39 -9.39
CA LYS A 4 -18.06 -3.27 -8.24
C LYS A 4 -16.57 -3.56 -8.16
N ILE A 5 -15.96 -3.59 -6.97
CA ILE A 5 -14.50 -3.76 -6.80
C ILE A 5 -14.00 -4.96 -7.62
N HIS A 6 -13.56 -4.69 -8.85
CA HIS A 6 -12.75 -5.56 -9.67
C HIS A 6 -11.34 -5.09 -9.37
N ILE A 7 -10.63 -5.83 -8.52
CA ILE A 7 -9.20 -5.59 -8.26
C ILE A 7 -8.38 -6.08 -9.47
N GLU A 8 -8.78 -5.68 -10.68
CA GLU A 8 -7.84 -5.48 -11.78
C GLU A 8 -7.38 -4.03 -11.69
N GLN A 9 -6.88 -3.63 -10.51
CA GLN A 9 -6.09 -2.41 -10.42
C GLN A 9 -4.93 -2.62 -11.39
N ASN A 10 -4.82 -1.70 -12.36
CA ASN A 10 -3.78 -1.63 -13.38
C ASN A 10 -2.52 -2.33 -12.86
N HIS A 11 -2.06 -3.41 -13.51
CA HIS A 11 -1.06 -4.36 -12.96
C HIS A 11 0.20 -3.70 -12.36
N ASP A 12 0.48 -2.45 -12.73
CA ASP A 12 1.54 -1.59 -12.20
C ASP A 12 1.27 -1.02 -10.78
N HIS A 13 0.02 -1.05 -10.33
CA HIS A 13 -0.53 -0.44 -9.12
C HIS A 13 -0.81 -1.46 -8.03
N ILE A 14 0.20 -2.28 -7.73
CA ILE A 14 0.37 -2.95 -6.44
C ILE A 14 -0.24 -4.33 -6.33
N GLY A 15 0.61 -5.26 -5.90
CA GLY A 15 0.19 -6.52 -5.30
C GLY A 15 1.31 -7.07 -4.42
N GLY A 16 0.96 -7.52 -3.21
CA GLY A 16 1.84 -8.06 -2.16
C GLY A 16 2.61 -9.35 -2.51
N ASN A 17 2.92 -9.57 -3.78
CA ASN A 17 3.73 -10.68 -4.29
C ASN A 17 5.19 -10.24 -4.55
N PHE A 18 5.73 -9.36 -3.71
CA PHE A 18 7.13 -8.96 -3.77
C PHE A 18 7.83 -9.33 -2.47
N LYS A 19 9.16 -9.42 -2.52
CA LYS A 19 9.98 -9.58 -1.31
C LYS A 19 10.39 -8.21 -0.79
N TRP A 20 10.48 -8.05 0.52
CA TRP A 20 11.03 -6.83 1.11
C TRP A 20 12.57 -6.86 1.04
N GLU A 21 13.16 -5.73 0.66
CA GLU A 21 14.56 -5.41 0.97
C GLU A 21 14.64 -4.78 2.37
N ILE A 22 13.67 -3.90 2.67
CA ILE A 22 13.46 -3.32 4.00
C ILE A 22 11.98 -3.49 4.32
N GLU A 23 11.66 -4.25 5.36
CA GLU A 23 10.27 -4.44 5.80
C GLU A 23 9.71 -3.16 6.43
N PRO A 24 8.45 -2.80 6.17
CA PRO A 24 7.80 -1.69 6.86
C PRO A 24 7.60 -2.05 8.33
N THR A 25 8.20 -1.25 9.22
CA THR A 25 8.07 -1.44 10.66
C THR A 25 7.44 -0.20 11.30
N CYS A 26 6.60 -0.44 12.31
CA CYS A 26 6.06 0.59 13.19
C CYS A 26 5.90 -0.01 14.59
N LYS A 27 5.80 0.84 15.64
CA LYS A 27 5.72 0.37 17.03
C LYS A 27 4.52 -0.52 17.34
N CYS A 28 3.45 -0.45 16.54
CA CYS A 28 2.27 -1.29 16.74
C CYS A 28 2.26 -2.56 15.87
N GLY A 29 3.25 -2.77 14.99
CA GLY A 29 3.35 -3.93 14.08
C GLY A 29 2.35 -3.92 12.92
N LYS A 30 1.20 -3.26 13.08
CA LYS A 30 0.04 -3.34 12.16
C LYS A 30 0.30 -2.94 10.72
N ILE A 31 1.33 -2.14 10.44
CA ILE A 31 1.58 -1.70 9.06
C ILE A 31 2.01 -2.87 8.18
N LYS A 32 2.79 -3.81 8.72
CA LYS A 32 3.22 -5.00 8.00
C LYS A 32 2.02 -5.88 7.69
N ASP A 33 1.24 -6.21 8.72
CA ASP A 33 0.03 -7.01 8.61
C ASP A 33 -0.95 -6.40 7.59
N ALA A 34 -1.17 -5.09 7.66
CA ALA A 34 -2.05 -4.38 6.73
C ALA A 34 -1.56 -4.44 5.26
N THR A 35 -0.25 -4.54 5.02
CA THR A 35 0.28 -4.74 3.67
C THR A 35 0.12 -6.17 3.16
N GLU A 36 0.21 -7.15 4.04
CA GLU A 36 0.01 -8.58 3.72
C GLU A 36 -1.47 -8.89 3.48
N GLU A 37 -2.36 -8.30 4.28
CA GLU A 37 -3.82 -8.40 4.17
C GLU A 37 -4.41 -7.52 3.05
N LYS A 38 -3.59 -6.77 2.32
CA LYS A 38 -4.00 -5.87 1.21
C LYS A 38 -4.95 -4.75 1.64
N PHE A 39 -4.87 -4.29 2.89
CA PHE A 39 -5.51 -3.05 3.35
C PHE A 39 -4.66 -1.82 2.99
N VAL A 40 -3.35 -1.97 3.05
CA VAL A 40 -2.38 -0.97 2.64
C VAL A 40 -1.62 -1.50 1.43
N PHE A 41 -1.51 -0.66 0.42
CA PHE A 41 -0.88 -0.99 -0.84
C PHE A 41 0.48 -0.28 -0.93
N VAL A 42 1.51 -0.97 -1.43
CA VAL A 42 2.87 -0.44 -1.66
C VAL A 42 3.18 -0.16 -3.14
N SER A 43 3.39 1.09 -3.52
CA SER A 43 3.62 1.56 -4.89
C SER A 43 5.00 1.20 -5.42
N ASN A 44 5.19 1.16 -6.74
CA ASN A 44 6.51 1.06 -7.36
C ASN A 44 7.27 2.39 -7.37
N PHE A 45 6.59 3.50 -7.13
CA PHE A 45 7.24 4.79 -6.94
C PHE A 45 7.99 4.83 -5.62
N THR A 46 9.20 5.39 -5.66
CA THR A 46 10.03 5.58 -4.49
C THR A 46 10.24 7.07 -4.22
N ASN A 47 10.30 7.43 -2.94
CA ASN A 47 10.70 8.75 -2.48
C ASN A 47 11.79 8.56 -1.42
N ARG A 48 12.94 9.24 -1.59
CA ARG A 48 14.12 9.11 -0.71
C ARG A 48 14.56 7.65 -0.48
N GLY A 49 14.40 6.80 -1.50
CA GLY A 49 14.81 5.39 -1.45
C GLY A 49 13.81 4.42 -0.81
N PHE A 50 12.66 4.89 -0.32
CA PHE A 50 11.57 4.04 0.19
C PHE A 50 10.37 4.07 -0.75
N ASN A 51 9.62 2.97 -0.80
CA ASN A 51 8.40 2.89 -1.57
C ASN A 51 7.29 3.75 -0.95
N GLN A 52 6.42 4.31 -1.79
CA GLN A 52 5.22 5.00 -1.32
C GLN A 52 4.15 3.99 -0.91
N PHE A 53 3.40 4.30 0.14
CA PHE A 53 2.29 3.50 0.64
C PHE A 53 0.97 4.25 0.39
N TYR A 54 -0.11 3.54 0.12
CA TYR A 54 -1.43 4.14 -0.01
C TYR A 54 -2.57 3.22 0.42
N MET A 55 -3.75 3.79 0.61
CA MET A 55 -4.99 3.08 0.92
C MET A 55 -6.04 3.35 -0.15
N MET A 56 -6.89 2.38 -0.44
CA MET A 56 -8.02 2.55 -1.36
C MET A 56 -9.31 2.77 -0.56
N PRO A 57 -9.79 4.01 -0.40
CA PRO A 57 -10.99 4.26 0.38
C PRO A 57 -12.22 3.71 -0.35
N VAL A 58 -13.15 3.14 0.42
CA VAL A 58 -14.41 2.61 -0.07
C VAL A 58 -15.60 3.33 0.56
N THR A 59 -16.71 3.40 -0.18
CA THR A 59 -18.00 3.89 0.32
C THR A 59 -18.63 2.86 1.26
N ALA A 60 -19.68 3.26 1.99
CA ALA A 60 -20.45 2.34 2.84
C ALA A 60 -21.01 1.13 2.06
N ASP A 61 -21.36 1.33 0.79
CA ASP A 61 -21.84 0.28 -0.11
C ASP A 61 -20.72 -0.58 -0.73
N GLY A 62 -19.47 -0.38 -0.32
CA GLY A 62 -18.32 -1.17 -0.79
C GLY A 62 -17.82 -0.82 -2.19
N TYR A 63 -18.10 0.37 -2.71
CA TYR A 63 -17.50 0.86 -3.97
C TYR A 63 -16.27 1.69 -3.68
N LEU A 64 -15.32 1.77 -4.62
CA LEU A 64 -14.21 2.71 -4.49
C LEU A 64 -14.75 4.14 -4.40
N PHE A 65 -14.31 4.86 -3.37
CA PHE A 65 -14.61 6.29 -3.23
C PHE A 65 -13.80 7.12 -4.24
N ARG A 66 -12.59 6.64 -4.58
CA ARG A 66 -11.72 7.15 -5.64
C ARG A 66 -10.78 6.06 -6.16
N ASP A 67 -10.30 6.22 -7.38
CA ASP A 67 -9.46 5.29 -8.12
C ASP A 67 -7.95 5.51 -7.92
N ASP A 68 -7.54 6.70 -7.48
CA ASP A 68 -6.14 7.12 -7.34
C ASP A 68 -5.48 6.76 -5.98
N GLY A 69 -6.27 6.27 -5.02
CA GLY A 69 -5.80 5.93 -3.68
C GLY A 69 -5.37 7.14 -2.85
N VAL A 70 -5.28 6.94 -1.53
CA VAL A 70 -4.82 7.93 -0.55
C VAL A 70 -3.39 7.59 -0.16
N GLN A 71 -2.41 8.41 -0.56
CA GLN A 71 -1.04 8.23 -0.09
C GLN A 71 -0.96 8.38 1.43
N ILE A 72 -0.23 7.48 2.07
CA ILE A 72 0.07 7.52 3.50
C ILE A 72 1.59 7.46 3.71
N SER A 73 2.08 8.33 4.59
CA SER A 73 3.50 8.37 5.00
C SER A 73 3.71 7.91 6.45
N HIS A 74 2.62 7.81 7.22
CA HIS A 74 2.64 7.42 8.62
C HIS A 74 1.61 6.33 8.88
N CYS A 75 1.91 5.45 9.83
CA CYS A 75 1.04 4.36 10.26
C CYS A 75 -0.28 4.94 10.77
N PRO A 76 -1.44 4.60 10.16
CA PRO A 76 -2.73 5.15 10.56
C PRO A 76 -3.12 4.85 12.01
N TRP A 77 -2.55 3.80 12.59
CA TRP A 77 -2.88 3.34 13.95
C TRP A 77 -1.99 3.91 15.04
N CYS A 78 -0.74 4.28 14.73
CA CYS A 78 0.24 4.64 15.76
C CYS A 78 1.04 5.92 15.46
N GLY A 79 0.91 6.47 14.25
CA GLY A 79 1.53 7.72 13.83
C GLY A 79 3.01 7.62 13.46
N ASP A 80 3.65 6.45 13.54
CA ASP A 80 5.06 6.31 13.17
C ASP A 80 5.24 6.41 11.65
N GLU A 81 6.35 7.01 11.22
CA GLU A 81 6.72 7.10 9.80
C GLU A 81 6.87 5.70 9.19
N ILE A 82 6.29 5.50 8.00
CA ILE A 82 6.37 4.23 7.27
C ILE A 82 7.61 4.24 6.37
N LYS A 83 8.51 3.29 6.60
CA LYS A 83 9.67 3.05 5.74
C LYS A 83 9.70 1.60 5.31
N GLY A 84 9.40 1.34 4.05
CA GLY A 84 9.56 0.01 3.45
C GLY A 84 10.12 0.12 2.05
N LYS A 85 10.88 -0.89 1.65
CA LYS A 85 11.53 -0.95 0.34
C LYS A 85 11.34 -2.33 -0.28
N LYS A 86 10.73 -2.38 -1.46
CA LYS A 86 10.61 -3.62 -2.24
C LYS A 86 11.99 -4.06 -2.72
N LYS A 87 12.23 -5.36 -2.71
CA LYS A 87 13.39 -5.98 -3.36
C LYS A 87 13.11 -6.04 -4.85
N TYR A 88 13.84 -5.23 -5.60
CA TYR A 88 13.82 -5.28 -7.06
C TYR A 88 14.88 -6.27 -7.56
N PRO A 89 14.64 -7.00 -8.67
CA PRO A 89 15.67 -7.81 -9.29
C PRO A 89 16.86 -6.92 -9.67
N SER A 90 18.08 -7.36 -9.35
CA SER A 90 19.29 -6.76 -9.92
C SER A 90 19.20 -6.91 -11.44
N LYS A 91 19.43 -5.84 -12.19
CA LYS A 91 19.59 -5.90 -13.65
C LYS A 91 20.81 -6.74 -14.03
#